data_AF-A0A7R9WU50-F1
#
_entry.id   AF-A0A7R9WU50-F1
#
_cell.length_a   1.000
_cell.length_b   1.000
_cell.length_c   1.000
_cell.angle_alpha   90.00
_cell.angle_beta   90.00
_cell.angle_gamma   90.00
#
_symmetry.space_group_name_H-M   'P 1'
#
loop_
_entity.id
_entity.type
_entity.pdbx_description
1 polymer ?
#
loop_
_entity_poly.entity_id
_entity_poly.type
_entity_poly.pdbx_seq_one_letter_code
_entity_poly.pdbx_strand_id
1 'polypeptide(L)'
;ACYANIWGYDFVFNMTADYTQQQKKKAPWLNFGAWNRVPQSQALLHNYDWILYGDLDHVFRDMSRPLESFLREFELYNQTPSVFLPTDNKPRHFTFSTYAYLIKNSPFGHSLLENWHKFALGLCPKGNFPATHRNGVLKY
;
A
#
# COMPACT_ATOMS: atom_id res chain seq x y z
N ALA A 1 -9.26 -3.64 15.36
CA ALA A 1 -9.72 -3.16 16.68
C ALA A 1 -9.10 -3.94 17.84
N CYS A 2 -9.46 -5.22 18.10
CA CYS A 2 -8.99 -5.94 19.29
C CYS A 2 -7.46 -6.01 19.43
N TYR A 3 -6.75 -6.29 18.33
CA TYR A 3 -5.29 -6.38 18.33
C TYR A 3 -4.63 -5.04 18.73
N ALA A 4 -5.10 -3.96 18.12
CA ALA A 4 -4.66 -2.61 18.44
C ALA A 4 -4.91 -2.25 19.91
N ASN A 5 -6.08 -2.62 20.44
CA ASN A 5 -6.41 -2.39 21.85
C ASN A 5 -5.48 -3.14 22.82
N ILE A 6 -5.12 -4.40 22.51
CA ILE A 6 -4.22 -5.20 23.37
C ILE A 6 -2.84 -4.57 23.45
N TRP A 7 -2.32 -4.06 22.34
CA TRP A 7 -0.94 -3.58 22.23
C TRP A 7 -0.79 -2.05 22.28
N GLY A 8 -1.88 -1.32 22.49
CA GLY A 8 -1.85 0.14 22.63
C GLY A 8 -1.63 0.88 21.31
N TYR A 9 -2.05 0.31 20.17
CA TYR A 9 -1.99 0.99 18.88
C TYR A 9 -3.26 1.79 18.61
N ASP A 10 -3.12 2.88 17.87
CA ASP A 10 -4.26 3.59 17.30
C ASP A 10 -4.92 2.73 16.22
N PHE A 11 -6.24 2.62 16.27
CA PHE A 11 -7.03 1.94 15.24
C PHE A 11 -7.87 2.96 14.46
N VAL A 12 -7.50 3.16 13.20
CA VAL A 12 -8.24 4.04 12.28
C VAL A 12 -9.12 3.21 11.36
N PHE A 13 -10.43 3.43 11.40
CA PHE A 13 -11.39 2.86 10.46
C PHE A 13 -11.89 3.94 9.51
N ASN A 14 -11.36 3.97 8.29
CA ASN A 14 -11.68 5.03 7.33
C ASN A 14 -12.85 4.65 6.42
N MET A 15 -13.99 5.31 6.62
CA MET A 15 -15.21 5.15 5.79
C MET A 15 -15.38 6.25 4.74
N THR A 16 -14.37 7.10 4.53
CA THR A 16 -14.46 8.20 3.57
C THR A 16 -14.63 7.65 2.16
N ALA A 17 -15.65 8.15 1.45
CA ALA A 17 -15.96 7.74 0.09
C ALA A 17 -14.80 8.05 -0.88
N ASP A 18 -14.70 7.21 -1.90
CA ASP A 18 -13.62 7.22 -2.87
C ASP A 18 -13.68 8.47 -3.78
N TYR A 19 -12.63 9.31 -3.74
CA TYR A 19 -12.47 10.52 -4.57
C TYR A 19 -12.36 10.22 -6.08
N THR A 20 -12.22 8.94 -6.47
CA THR A 20 -11.94 8.56 -7.85
C THR A 20 -13.18 8.46 -8.75
N GLN A 21 -14.42 8.76 -8.32
CA GLN A 21 -15.60 8.58 -9.19
C GLN A 21 -15.51 9.33 -10.53
N GLN A 22 -14.97 10.56 -10.55
CA GLN A 22 -14.76 11.29 -11.80
C GLN A 22 -13.56 10.76 -12.61
N GLN A 23 -12.53 10.25 -11.95
CA GLN A 23 -11.32 9.73 -12.60
C GLN A 23 -11.52 8.32 -13.16
N LYS A 24 -12.36 7.49 -12.52
CA LYS A 24 -12.76 6.14 -12.98
C LYS A 24 -13.39 6.14 -14.37
N LYS A 25 -14.07 7.23 -14.76
CA LYS A 25 -14.61 7.40 -16.11
C LYS A 25 -13.52 7.57 -17.18
N LYS A 26 -12.34 8.06 -16.80
CA LYS A 26 -11.21 8.35 -17.70
C LYS A 26 -10.10 7.29 -17.63
N ALA A 27 -10.07 6.48 -16.58
CA ALA A 27 -9.03 5.50 -16.33
C ALA A 27 -9.68 4.18 -15.91
N PRO A 28 -10.01 3.29 -16.86
CA PRO A 28 -10.75 2.06 -16.58
C PRO A 28 -10.06 1.15 -15.56
N TRP A 29 -8.72 1.19 -15.46
CA TRP A 29 -7.96 0.44 -14.45
C TRP A 29 -8.25 0.90 -13.02
N LEU A 30 -8.70 2.14 -12.80
CA LEU A 30 -9.14 2.62 -11.47
C LEU A 30 -10.42 1.94 -10.99
N ASN A 31 -11.17 1.26 -11.88
CA ASN A 31 -12.29 0.42 -11.47
C ASN A 31 -11.83 -0.88 -10.81
N PHE A 32 -10.54 -1.20 -10.92
CA PHE A 32 -9.93 -2.41 -10.38
C PHE A 32 -8.87 -2.01 -9.35
N GLY A 33 -9.14 -2.29 -8.08
CA GLY A 33 -8.22 -2.04 -6.98
C GLY A 33 -8.78 -1.08 -5.92
N ALA A 34 -8.43 -1.34 -4.66
CA ALA A 34 -8.76 -0.48 -3.53
C ALA A 34 -7.79 0.72 -3.45
N TRP A 35 -7.87 1.64 -4.42
CA TRP A 35 -6.92 2.76 -4.54
C TRP A 35 -7.05 3.82 -3.45
N ASN A 36 -8.19 3.88 -2.78
CA ASN A 36 -8.47 4.79 -1.66
C ASN A 36 -7.50 4.62 -0.48
N ARG A 37 -6.92 3.42 -0.28
CA ARG A 37 -5.96 3.19 0.80
C ARG A 37 -4.68 4.02 0.72
N VAL A 38 -4.28 4.41 -0.50
CA VAL A 38 -3.03 5.16 -0.71
C VAL A 38 -3.14 6.59 -0.16
N PRO A 39 -4.11 7.44 -0.58
CA PRO A 39 -4.26 8.77 -0.01
C PRO A 39 -4.61 8.73 1.48
N GLN A 40 -5.33 7.70 1.95
CA GLN A 40 -5.60 7.51 3.38
C GLN A 40 -4.30 7.29 4.17
N SER A 41 -3.41 6.44 3.65
CA SER A 41 -2.09 6.20 4.25
C SER A 41 -1.20 7.45 4.22
N GLN A 42 -1.21 8.23 3.13
CA GLN A 42 -0.47 9.49 3.05
C GLN A 42 -0.94 10.50 4.10
N ALA A 43 -2.26 10.59 4.32
CA ALA A 43 -2.86 11.47 5.31
C ALA A 43 -2.55 11.06 6.76
N LEU A 44 -2.12 9.82 7.01
CA LEU A 44 -1.80 9.34 8.36
C LEU A 44 -0.29 9.27 8.61
N LEU A 45 0.51 8.91 7.60
CA LEU A 45 1.92 8.55 7.78
C LEU A 45 2.76 9.58 8.54
N HIS A 46 2.46 10.87 8.38
CA HIS A 46 3.21 11.94 9.05
C HIS A 46 3.01 11.98 10.58
N ASN A 47 1.96 11.36 11.10
CA ASN A 47 1.63 11.35 12.54
C ASN A 47 2.11 10.10 13.28
N TYR A 48 2.65 9.11 12.55
CA TYR A 48 3.03 7.81 13.10
C TYR A 48 4.44 7.44 12.66
N ASP A 49 5.17 6.65 13.45
CA ASP A 49 6.44 6.07 13.00
C ASP A 49 6.24 4.98 11.95
N TRP A 50 5.12 4.25 12.08
CA TRP A 50 4.72 3.16 11.23
C TRP A 50 3.20 3.14 11.07
N ILE A 51 2.74 2.77 9.88
CA ILE A 51 1.32 2.48 9.63
C ILE A 51 1.19 1.05 9.11
N LEU A 52 0.31 0.28 9.74
CA LEU A 52 -0.14 -1.02 9.24
C LEU A 52 -1.50 -0.83 8.57
N TYR A 53 -1.53 -0.99 7.26
CA TYR A 53 -2.78 -1.12 6.53
C TYR A 53 -3.18 -2.59 6.44
N GLY A 54 -4.47 -2.88 6.54
CA GLY A 54 -5.06 -4.18 6.28
C GLY A 54 -6.44 -4.03 5.64
N ASP A 55 -6.72 -4.86 4.63
CA ASP A 55 -8.05 -4.97 4.04
C ASP A 55 -9.07 -5.49 5.08
N LEU A 56 -10.35 -5.23 4.84
CA LEU A 56 -11.44 -5.54 5.79
C LEU A 56 -11.66 -7.04 5.97
N ASP A 57 -11.25 -7.84 5.01
CA ASP A 57 -11.32 -9.31 5.02
C ASP A 57 -10.04 -9.96 5.58
N HIS A 58 -9.09 -9.16 6.08
CA HIS A 58 -7.90 -9.66 6.77
C HIS A 58 -8.08 -9.68 8.30
N VAL A 59 -7.63 -10.76 8.92
CA VAL A 59 -7.70 -10.96 10.38
C VAL A 59 -6.35 -11.35 10.96
N PHE A 60 -6.02 -10.77 12.11
CA PHE A 60 -4.87 -11.17 12.91
C PHE A 60 -5.13 -12.56 13.49
N ARG A 61 -4.30 -13.53 13.10
CA ARG A 61 -4.39 -14.91 13.62
C ARG A 61 -3.68 -15.08 14.96
N ASP A 62 -2.55 -14.41 15.13
CA ASP A 62 -1.80 -14.38 16.37
C ASP A 62 -1.95 -13.00 17.01
N MET A 63 -2.59 -12.97 18.16
CA MET A 63 -2.84 -11.75 18.94
C MET A 63 -1.84 -11.60 20.10
N SER A 64 -1.01 -12.62 20.34
CA SER A 64 -0.14 -12.75 21.51
C SER A 64 1.20 -12.02 21.39
N ARG A 65 1.52 -11.50 20.19
CA ARG A 65 2.78 -10.82 19.91
C ARG A 65 2.54 -9.42 19.34
N PRO A 66 3.26 -8.39 19.80
CA PRO A 66 3.19 -7.05 19.22
C PRO A 66 3.95 -6.96 17.89
N LEU A 67 3.61 -5.97 17.06
CA LEU A 67 4.29 -5.70 15.78
C LEU A 67 5.78 -5.37 15.99
N GLU A 68 6.14 -4.75 17.10
CA GLU A 68 7.54 -4.44 17.44
C GLU A 68 8.38 -5.71 17.55
N SER A 69 7.80 -6.84 17.96
CA SER A 69 8.53 -8.12 17.99
C SER A 69 8.91 -8.57 16.58
N PHE A 70 8.03 -8.34 15.61
CA PHE A 70 8.30 -8.60 14.20
C PHE A 70 9.35 -7.65 13.65
N LEU A 71 9.27 -6.35 13.97
CA LEU A 71 10.26 -5.36 13.53
C LEU A 71 11.67 -5.66 14.07
N ARG A 72 11.78 -5.99 15.36
CA ARG A 72 13.06 -6.32 16.02
C ARG A 72 13.74 -7.54 15.43
N GLU A 73 12.98 -8.49 14.89
CA GLU A 73 13.55 -9.67 14.23
C GLU A 73 14.46 -9.27 13.06
N PHE A 74 14.07 -8.27 12.28
CA PHE A 74 14.89 -7.76 11.16
C PHE A 74 16.09 -6.96 11.62
N GLU A 75 15.98 -6.26 12.76
CA GLU A 75 17.12 -5.56 13.37
C GLU A 75 18.22 -6.55 13.77
N LEU A 76 17.87 -7.76 14.23
CA LEU A 76 18.83 -8.82 14.53
C LEU A 76 19.61 -9.29 13.29
N TYR A 77 19.03 -9.13 12.10
CA TYR A 77 19.68 -9.42 10.82
C TYR A 77 20.42 -8.21 10.23
N ASN A 78 20.59 -7.12 10.99
CA ASN A 78 21.12 -5.83 10.51
C ASN A 78 20.36 -5.27 9.30
N GLN A 79 19.05 -5.56 9.22
CA GLN A 79 18.18 -4.99 8.21
C GLN A 79 17.36 -3.86 8.81
N THR A 80 17.20 -2.78 8.06
CA THR A 80 16.31 -1.66 8.43
C THR A 80 15.27 -1.44 7.35
N PRO A 81 14.29 -2.35 7.17
CA PRO A 81 13.29 -2.21 6.13
C PRO A 81 12.49 -0.93 6.34
N SER A 82 12.10 -0.26 5.26
CA SER A 82 11.13 0.84 5.31
C SER A 82 9.71 0.37 5.01
N VAL A 83 9.56 -0.83 4.45
CA VAL A 83 8.28 -1.37 3.99
C VAL A 83 8.29 -2.89 4.14
N PHE A 84 7.18 -3.44 4.63
CA PHE A 84 6.90 -4.87 4.60
C PHE A 84 5.65 -5.14 3.76
N LEU A 85 5.75 -6.15 2.91
CA LEU A 85 4.70 -6.61 2.01
C LEU A 85 4.56 -8.12 2.12
N PRO A 86 3.34 -8.67 2.15
CA PRO A 86 3.13 -10.10 2.03
C PRO A 86 3.50 -10.56 0.62
N THR A 87 4.37 -11.55 0.53
CA THR A 87 4.75 -12.19 -0.73
C THR A 87 3.79 -13.32 -1.06
N ASP A 88 3.36 -13.39 -2.31
CA ASP A 88 2.68 -14.56 -2.82
C ASP A 88 3.76 -15.59 -3.19
N ASN A 89 3.67 -16.78 -2.61
CA ASN A 89 4.71 -17.79 -2.67
C ASN A 89 4.81 -18.43 -4.08
N LYS A 90 5.35 -17.70 -5.05
CA LYS A 90 5.64 -18.18 -6.41
C LYS A 90 7.14 -18.08 -6.68
N PRO A 91 7.85 -19.22 -6.80
CA PRO A 91 9.32 -19.27 -6.83
C PRO A 91 9.97 -18.64 -8.07
N ARG A 92 9.21 -18.21 -9.08
CA ARG A 92 9.75 -17.69 -10.36
C ARG A 92 9.45 -16.22 -10.65
N HIS A 93 8.52 -15.62 -9.91
CA HIS A 93 8.14 -14.22 -10.11
C HIS A 93 7.95 -13.57 -8.75
N PHE A 94 8.54 -12.39 -8.57
CA PHE A 94 8.24 -11.57 -7.41
C PHE A 94 6.81 -11.04 -7.56
N THR A 95 5.87 -11.75 -6.96
CA THR A 95 4.46 -11.36 -6.85
C THR A 95 4.16 -11.09 -5.40
N PHE A 96 3.54 -9.96 -5.12
CA PHE A 96 3.12 -9.58 -3.77
C PHE A 96 1.68 -9.13 -3.82
N SER A 97 0.97 -9.32 -2.71
CA SER A 97 -0.33 -8.72 -2.50
C SER A 97 -0.19 -7.49 -1.62
N THR A 98 -1.12 -6.56 -1.78
CA THR A 98 -1.21 -5.35 -0.96
C THR A 98 -2.41 -5.40 -0.02
N TYR A 99 -2.94 -6.60 0.26
CA TYR A 99 -4.03 -6.79 1.23
C TYR A 99 -3.62 -6.33 2.64
N ALA A 100 -2.33 -6.36 2.94
CA ALA A 100 -1.75 -5.75 4.11
C ALA A 100 -0.37 -5.16 3.74
N TYR A 101 0.03 -4.09 4.41
CA TYR A 101 1.39 -3.57 4.31
C TYR A 101 1.74 -2.74 5.53
N LEU A 102 3.02 -2.78 5.91
CA LEU A 102 3.57 -1.97 7.00
C LEU A 102 4.55 -0.97 6.38
N ILE A 103 4.29 0.33 6.52
CA ILE A 103 5.13 1.41 5.94
C ILE A 103 5.68 2.29 7.05
N LYS A 104 6.98 2.55 7.00
CA LYS A 104 7.68 3.47 7.91
C LYS A 104 7.48 4.91 7.46
N ASN A 105 7.36 5.81 8.42
CA ASN A 105 7.50 7.24 8.20
C ASN A 105 8.97 7.57 7.95
N SER A 106 9.35 7.48 6.68
CA SER A 106 10.70 7.74 6.19
C SER A 106 10.64 8.41 4.82
N PRO A 107 11.73 9.05 4.35
CA PRO A 107 11.76 9.62 2.99
C PRO A 107 11.38 8.59 1.92
N PHE A 108 11.76 7.33 2.12
CA PHE A 108 11.37 6.23 1.24
C PHE A 108 9.86 5.93 1.32
N GLY A 109 9.29 5.82 2.52
CA GLY A 109 7.86 5.54 2.70
C GLY A 109 6.96 6.61 2.08
N HIS A 110 7.30 7.89 2.27
CA HIS A 110 6.60 9.01 1.62
C HIS A 110 6.71 8.94 0.10
N SER A 111 7.93 8.79 -0.43
CA SER A 111 8.16 8.67 -1.88
C SER A 111 7.43 7.47 -2.49
N LEU A 112 7.37 6.33 -1.79
CA LEU A 112 6.63 5.16 -2.23
C LEU A 112 5.14 5.48 -2.38
N LEU A 113 4.50 6.02 -1.34
CA LEU A 113 3.08 6.35 -1.39
C LEU A 113 2.75 7.40 -2.44
N GLU A 114 3.61 8.42 -2.61
CA GLU A 114 3.45 9.40 -3.68
C GLU A 114 3.49 8.77 -5.07
N ASN A 115 4.47 7.91 -5.33
CA ASN A 115 4.60 7.25 -6.63
C ASN A 115 3.46 6.25 -6.86
N TRP A 116 3.01 5.56 -5.81
CA TRP A 116 1.84 4.69 -5.88
C TRP A 116 0.56 5.49 -6.18
N HIS A 117 0.40 6.66 -5.57
CA HIS A 117 -0.72 7.55 -5.85
C HIS A 117 -0.68 8.08 -7.29
N LYS A 118 0.49 8.56 -7.75
CA LYS A 118 0.70 8.97 -9.15
C LYS A 118 0.34 7.84 -10.12
N PHE A 119 0.79 6.62 -9.84
CA PHE A 119 0.46 5.46 -10.65
C PHE A 119 -1.06 5.18 -10.69
N ALA A 120 -1.75 5.27 -9.55
CA ALA A 120 -3.20 5.16 -9.48
C ALA A 120 -3.88 6.14 -10.45
N LEU A 121 -3.41 7.40 -10.46
CA LEU A 121 -3.89 8.45 -11.35
C LEU A 121 -3.51 8.27 -12.83
N GLY A 122 -2.89 7.15 -13.22
CA GLY A 122 -2.41 6.91 -14.57
C GLY A 122 -1.11 7.65 -14.91
N LEU A 123 -0.47 8.28 -13.93
CA LEU A 123 0.78 9.00 -14.11
C LEU A 123 1.93 8.02 -13.89
N CYS A 124 2.40 7.40 -14.98
CA CYS A 124 3.59 6.58 -14.95
C CYS A 124 4.67 7.15 -15.90
N PRO A 125 5.58 8.02 -15.39
CA PRO A 125 6.59 8.68 -16.22
C PRO A 125 7.50 7.71 -16.97
N LYS A 126 7.67 6.49 -16.44
CA LYS A 126 8.49 5.41 -17.02
C LYS A 126 7.67 4.22 -17.54
N GLY A 127 6.34 4.20 -17.39
CA GLY A 127 5.50 3.01 -17.64
C GLY A 127 4.41 3.19 -18.70
N ASN A 128 4.20 4.41 -19.21
CA ASN A 128 3.58 4.58 -20.52
C ASN A 128 4.61 4.25 -21.60
N PHE A 129 5.10 3.00 -21.62
CA PHE A 129 5.82 2.53 -22.79
C PHE A 129 4.83 2.62 -23.94
N PRO A 130 5.15 3.35 -25.03
CA PRO A 130 4.38 3.19 -26.24
C PRO A 130 4.51 1.71 -26.62
N ALA A 131 3.44 0.94 -26.41
CA ALA A 131 3.32 -0.32 -27.09
C ALA A 131 3.43 0.03 -28.57
N THR A 132 4.45 -0.47 -29.25
CA THR A 132 4.59 -0.36 -30.69
C THR A 132 3.45 -1.13 -31.34
N HIS A 133 2.27 -0.52 -31.42
CA HIS A 133 1.18 -1.01 -32.24
C HIS A 133 1.15 -0.22 -33.54
N ARG A 134 1.41 -0.98 -34.62
CA ARG A 134 1.03 -0.62 -35.99
C ARG A 134 -0.42 -0.15 -35.95
N ASN A 135 -0.69 1.05 -36.46
CA ASN A 135 -2.03 1.62 -36.70
C ASN A 135 -2.60 2.51 -35.58
N GLY A 136 -1.77 3.48 -35.17
CA GLY A 136 -2.13 4.74 -34.54
C GLY A 136 -3.62 5.05 -34.32
N VAL A 137 -3.98 5.14 -33.06
CA VAL A 137 -4.51 6.36 -32.40
C VAL A 137 -4.49 6.05 -30.90
N LEU A 138 -3.66 6.79 -30.15
CA LEU A 138 -3.70 6.80 -28.69
C LEU A 138 -4.91 7.65 -28.27
N LYS A 139 -5.86 7.05 -27.58
CA LYS A 139 -6.78 7.80 -26.71
C LYS A 139 -6.56 7.30 -25.30
N TYR A 140 -6.13 8.21 -24.42
CA TYR A 140 -6.26 8.06 -22.98
C TYR A 140 -7.72 8.31 -22.61
#